data_AF-A0A2T7P815-F1
#
_entry.id   AF-A0A2T7P815-F1
#
_cell.length_a   1.000
_cell.length_b   1.000
_cell.length_c   1.000
_cell.angle_alpha   90.00
_cell.angle_beta   90.00
_cell.angle_gamma   90.00
#
_symmetry.space_group_name_H-M   'P 1'
#
loop_
_entity.id
_entity.type
_entity.pdbx_description
1 polymer ?
#
loop_
_entity_poly.entity_id
_entity_poly.type
_entity_poly.pdbx_seq_one_letter_code
_entity_poly.pdbx_strand_id
1 'polypeptide(L)'
;MTLSVIFFLTTAAGCVLAAQDQQSRQDVSLTELVATVESLLDRIQGLEAEKQSLEMRVERLETLCSFPDVLLPGEGTADRNEAVSLARDSQTQARAVVVRSDDSDPLVPVVTQLTERVNEVSAGLQALKNEMTEASTSVFVRWGSSTCTDSSVLVYSGEVGGSHFTSPGAAANYLCLPLSNVTLVDITVNNYAQLYGGEYESQDAHQEKDPVCAVCRSSRATNVMIPATTVCPGGWTLEYSGWLMTGAPTHSAASEFICLDSKMEERTGSEENNNGKLLYYTATVCGSLACPPYVNGKRVTCVVCSK
;
A
#
# COMPACT_ATOMS: atom_id res chain seq x y z
N MET A 1 55.39 -14.96 -23.35
CA MET A 1 54.18 -14.41 -24.00
C MET A 1 53.07 -15.43 -24.25
N THR A 2 53.34 -16.74 -24.26
CA THR A 2 52.34 -17.77 -24.60
C THR A 2 51.45 -18.23 -23.44
N LEU A 3 51.90 -18.17 -22.18
CA LEU A 3 51.07 -18.57 -21.03
C LEU A 3 49.97 -17.56 -20.66
N SER A 4 50.18 -16.26 -20.85
CA SER A 4 49.17 -15.24 -20.52
C SER A 4 47.95 -15.31 -21.45
N VAL A 5 48.14 -15.62 -22.74
CA VAL A 5 47.05 -15.69 -23.71
C VAL A 5 46.11 -16.87 -23.43
N ILE A 6 46.65 -18.00 -22.95
CA ILE A 6 45.85 -19.19 -22.58
C ILE A 6 44.97 -18.88 -21.35
N PHE A 7 45.50 -18.16 -20.35
CA PHE A 7 44.76 -17.80 -19.14
C PHE A 7 43.59 -16.83 -19.41
N PHE A 8 43.77 -15.90 -20.35
CA PHE A 8 42.71 -14.99 -20.80
C PHE A 8 41.62 -15.70 -21.61
N LEU A 9 41.98 -16.69 -22.44
CA LEU A 9 41.00 -17.46 -23.20
C LEU A 9 40.15 -18.38 -22.30
N THR A 10 40.74 -18.97 -21.26
CA THR A 10 40.00 -19.81 -20.30
C THR A 10 39.05 -19.02 -19.41
N THR A 11 39.42 -17.79 -19.03
CA THR A 11 38.56 -16.92 -18.21
C THR A 11 37.40 -16.34 -19.03
N ALA A 12 37.65 -15.96 -20.29
CA ALA A 12 36.59 -15.52 -21.21
C ALA A 12 35.57 -16.63 -21.51
N ALA A 13 36.01 -17.87 -21.74
CA ALA A 13 35.12 -19.01 -21.97
C ALA A 13 34.26 -19.35 -20.74
N GLY A 14 34.82 -19.24 -19.53
CA GLY A 14 34.08 -19.42 -18.27
C GLY A 14 32.99 -18.36 -18.04
N CYS A 15 33.27 -17.10 -18.36
CA CYS A 15 32.26 -16.03 -18.29
C CYS A 15 31.13 -16.21 -19.30
N VAL A 16 31.42 -16.68 -20.52
CA VAL A 16 30.39 -16.94 -21.54
C VAL A 16 29.49 -18.09 -21.11
N LEU A 17 30.05 -19.20 -20.60
CA LEU A 17 29.26 -20.34 -20.10
C LEU A 17 28.38 -19.95 -18.90
N ALA A 18 28.89 -19.14 -17.97
CA ALA A 18 28.11 -18.66 -16.83
C ALA A 18 26.96 -17.71 -17.24
N ALA A 19 27.20 -16.82 -18.22
CA ALA A 19 26.17 -15.96 -18.77
C ALA A 19 25.08 -16.76 -19.52
N GLN A 20 25.46 -17.82 -20.21
CA GLN A 20 24.52 -18.71 -20.91
C GLN A 20 23.67 -19.55 -19.95
N ASP A 21 24.25 -20.04 -18.85
CA ASP A 21 23.52 -20.75 -17.80
C ASP A 21 22.51 -19.82 -17.10
N GLN A 22 22.93 -18.58 -16.80
CA GLN A 22 22.08 -17.57 -16.17
C GLN A 22 20.92 -17.11 -17.08
N GLN A 23 21.16 -16.92 -18.37
CA GLN A 23 20.10 -16.62 -19.35
C GLN A 23 19.10 -17.78 -19.46
N SER A 24 19.58 -19.04 -19.52
CA SER A 24 18.68 -20.20 -19.61
C SER A 24 17.81 -20.36 -18.36
N ARG A 25 18.36 -20.07 -17.17
CA ARG A 25 17.63 -20.14 -15.90
C ARG A 25 16.56 -19.04 -15.80
N GLN A 26 16.83 -17.88 -16.40
CA GLN A 26 15.87 -16.77 -16.50
C GLN A 26 14.73 -17.08 -17.47
N ASP A 27 15.03 -17.70 -18.62
CA ASP A 27 14.04 -18.10 -19.62
C ASP A 27 13.11 -19.22 -19.09
N VAL A 28 13.64 -20.18 -18.32
CA VAL A 28 12.82 -21.21 -17.65
C VAL A 28 11.89 -20.58 -16.61
N SER A 29 12.39 -19.66 -15.78
CA SER A 29 11.57 -18.96 -14.78
C SER A 29 10.48 -18.09 -15.42
N LEU A 30 10.76 -17.46 -16.57
CA LEU A 30 9.77 -16.69 -17.31
C LEU A 30 8.69 -17.59 -17.93
N THR A 31 9.07 -18.76 -18.42
CA THR A 31 8.13 -19.73 -19.01
C THR A 31 7.17 -20.30 -17.97
N GLU A 32 7.65 -20.61 -16.76
CA GLU A 32 6.80 -21.02 -15.63
C GLU A 32 5.85 -19.91 -15.17
N LEU A 33 6.33 -18.65 -15.16
CA LEU A 33 5.50 -17.50 -14.83
C LEU A 33 4.40 -17.28 -15.86
N VAL A 34 4.71 -17.41 -17.16
CA VAL A 34 3.73 -17.31 -18.25
C VAL A 34 2.66 -18.40 -18.15
N ALA A 35 3.06 -19.66 -17.94
CA ALA A 35 2.12 -20.77 -17.76
C ALA A 35 1.20 -20.57 -16.54
N THR A 36 1.73 -19.98 -15.45
CA THR A 36 0.94 -19.64 -14.27
C THR A 36 -0.06 -18.53 -14.56
N VAL A 37 0.34 -17.50 -15.31
CA VAL A 37 -0.55 -16.39 -15.71
C VAL A 37 -1.66 -16.88 -16.64
N GLU A 38 -1.36 -17.73 -17.61
CA GLU A 38 -2.36 -18.32 -18.50
C GLU A 38 -3.37 -19.18 -17.73
N SER A 39 -2.91 -19.99 -16.78
CA SER A 39 -3.79 -20.78 -15.90
C SER A 39 -4.70 -19.89 -15.03
N LEU A 40 -4.19 -18.76 -14.54
CA LEU A 40 -5.00 -17.80 -13.79
C LEU A 40 -6.03 -17.11 -14.68
N LEU A 41 -5.68 -16.79 -15.93
CA LEU A 41 -6.58 -16.19 -16.89
C LEU A 41 -7.79 -17.10 -17.19
N ASP A 42 -7.55 -18.39 -17.41
CA ASP A 42 -8.61 -19.38 -17.65
C ASP A 42 -9.54 -19.52 -16.43
N ARG A 43 -8.99 -19.49 -15.21
CA ARG A 43 -9.79 -19.52 -13.98
C ARG A 43 -10.65 -18.28 -13.82
N ILE A 44 -10.14 -17.10 -14.18
CA ILE A 44 -10.91 -15.84 -14.13
C ILE A 44 -12.07 -15.89 -15.13
N GLN A 45 -11.83 -16.36 -16.35
CA GLN A 45 -12.88 -16.51 -17.36
C GLN A 45 -13.98 -17.50 -16.90
N GLY A 46 -13.59 -18.59 -16.24
CA GLY A 46 -14.54 -19.54 -15.64
C GLY A 46 -15.42 -18.89 -14.57
N LEU A 47 -14.83 -18.09 -13.68
CA LEU A 47 -15.57 -17.37 -12.63
C LEU A 47 -16.50 -16.31 -13.21
N GLU A 48 -16.13 -15.65 -14.30
CA GLU A 48 -17.00 -14.69 -15.00
C GLU A 48 -18.24 -15.39 -15.60
N ALA A 49 -18.06 -16.58 -16.18
CA ALA A 49 -19.18 -17.37 -16.69
C ALA A 49 -20.13 -17.84 -15.58
N GLU A 50 -19.59 -18.27 -14.43
CA GLU A 50 -20.40 -18.62 -13.27
C GLU A 50 -21.16 -17.41 -12.70
N LYS A 51 -20.51 -16.26 -12.62
CA LYS A 51 -21.14 -14.99 -12.20
C LYS A 51 -22.33 -14.64 -13.10
N GLN A 52 -22.18 -14.70 -14.42
CA GLN A 52 -23.28 -14.42 -15.36
C GLN A 52 -24.45 -15.40 -15.20
N SER A 53 -24.15 -16.68 -14.96
CA SER A 53 -25.16 -17.70 -14.67
C SER A 53 -25.91 -17.42 -13.37
N LEU A 54 -25.20 -16.96 -12.33
CA LEU A 54 -25.79 -16.55 -11.06
C LEU A 54 -26.66 -15.29 -11.20
N GLU A 55 -26.19 -14.27 -11.93
CA GLU A 55 -26.95 -13.05 -12.20
C GLU A 55 -28.28 -13.37 -12.90
N MET A 56 -28.27 -14.23 -13.93
CA MET A 56 -29.49 -14.69 -14.60
C MET A 56 -30.44 -15.45 -13.66
N ARG A 57 -29.91 -16.21 -12.70
CA ARG A 57 -30.72 -16.94 -11.72
C ARG A 57 -31.33 -16.01 -10.68
N VAL A 58 -30.61 -14.97 -10.25
CA VAL A 58 -31.11 -13.94 -9.33
C VAL A 58 -32.22 -13.13 -9.98
N GLU A 59 -32.04 -12.68 -11.22
CA GLU A 59 -33.08 -11.94 -11.96
C GLU A 59 -34.36 -12.78 -12.14
N ARG A 60 -34.21 -14.09 -12.35
CA ARG A 60 -35.34 -15.03 -12.39
C ARG A 60 -36.03 -15.20 -11.03
N LEU A 61 -35.30 -15.11 -9.92
CA LEU A 61 -35.86 -15.12 -8.57
C LEU A 61 -36.60 -13.82 -8.25
N GLU A 62 -36.06 -12.67 -8.67
CA GLU A 62 -36.68 -11.36 -8.48
C GLU A 62 -38.00 -11.22 -9.22
N THR A 63 -38.10 -11.78 -10.43
CA THR A 63 -39.36 -11.86 -11.17
C THR A 63 -40.39 -12.79 -10.53
N LEU A 64 -39.96 -13.82 -9.79
CA LEU A 64 -40.85 -14.72 -9.04
C LEU A 64 -41.30 -14.12 -7.68
N CYS A 65 -40.57 -13.14 -7.14
CA CYS A 65 -40.86 -12.49 -5.87
C CYS A 65 -41.57 -11.13 -5.98
N SER A 66 -41.88 -10.66 -7.19
CA SER A 66 -42.62 -9.40 -7.39
C SER A 66 -44.11 -9.59 -7.09
N PHE A 67 -44.55 -9.19 -5.90
CA PHE A 67 -45.95 -8.95 -5.58
C PHE A 67 -46.38 -7.56 -6.11
N PRO A 68 -47.59 -7.37 -6.66
CA PRO A 68 -48.05 -6.04 -7.05
C PRO A 68 -48.21 -5.16 -5.81
N ASP A 69 -47.70 -3.93 -5.88
CA ASP A 69 -47.82 -2.90 -4.84
C ASP A 69 -49.27 -2.71 -4.39
N VAL A 70 -49.53 -2.96 -3.10
CA VAL A 70 -50.77 -2.55 -2.43
C VAL A 70 -50.60 -1.08 -2.00
N LEU A 71 -51.29 -0.19 -2.71
CA LEU A 71 -51.51 1.20 -2.33
C LEU A 71 -52.12 1.29 -0.92
N LEU A 72 -51.45 1.99 -0.01
CA LEU A 72 -52.01 2.47 1.26
C LEU A 72 -52.77 3.78 1.05
N PRO A 73 -54.03 3.93 1.46
CA PRO A 73 -54.68 5.23 1.60
C PRO A 73 -54.58 5.77 3.03
N GLY A 74 -54.34 7.08 3.13
CA GLY A 74 -54.13 7.82 4.37
C GLY A 74 -55.37 8.13 5.20
N GLU A 75 -55.09 8.69 6.39
CA GLU A 75 -56.04 9.16 7.41
C GLU A 75 -57.02 10.24 6.91
N GLY A 76 -58.29 10.15 7.36
CA GLY A 76 -59.32 11.18 7.15
C GLY A 76 -60.70 10.84 7.72
N THR A 77 -60.94 11.33 8.94
CA THR A 77 -62.19 11.66 9.67
C THR A 77 -63.61 11.28 9.16
N ALA A 78 -64.37 10.63 10.06
CA ALA A 78 -65.80 10.79 10.46
C ALA A 78 -66.89 11.21 9.44
N ASP A 79 -67.97 10.41 9.30
CA ASP A 79 -69.30 10.63 9.94
C ASP A 79 -70.33 9.50 9.58
N ARG A 80 -71.27 9.33 10.52
CA ARG A 80 -72.58 8.65 10.59
C ARG A 80 -73.26 7.86 9.43
N ASN A 81 -73.85 6.76 9.92
CA ASN A 81 -75.24 6.29 9.80
C ASN A 81 -75.73 5.36 8.67
N GLU A 82 -76.44 4.35 9.19
CA GLU A 82 -77.61 3.62 8.68
C GLU A 82 -77.45 2.35 7.85
N ALA A 83 -78.42 1.48 8.13
CA ALA A 83 -78.46 0.06 7.88
C ALA A 83 -78.83 -0.25 6.42
N VAL A 84 -78.62 -1.51 6.02
CA VAL A 84 -79.68 -2.42 5.55
C VAL A 84 -79.04 -3.73 5.06
N SER A 85 -79.63 -4.83 5.55
CA SER A 85 -79.44 -6.21 5.11
C SER A 85 -79.60 -6.39 3.60
N LEU A 86 -78.90 -7.35 3.00
CA LEU A 86 -79.46 -8.29 2.00
C LEU A 86 -78.43 -9.38 1.67
N ALA A 87 -78.85 -10.62 1.86
CA ALA A 87 -78.13 -11.83 1.50
C ALA A 87 -78.06 -12.01 -0.03
N ARG A 88 -76.97 -12.64 -0.51
CA ARG A 88 -77.03 -13.52 -1.69
C ARG A 88 -75.83 -14.46 -1.74
N ASP A 89 -76.16 -15.74 -1.72
CA ASP A 89 -75.27 -16.87 -1.97
C ASP A 89 -74.64 -16.78 -3.37
N SER A 90 -73.36 -17.15 -3.47
CA SER A 90 -72.83 -17.84 -4.64
C SER A 90 -71.60 -18.65 -4.26
N GLN A 91 -71.81 -19.97 -4.27
CA GLN A 91 -70.79 -21.00 -4.21
C GLN A 91 -69.69 -20.72 -5.24
N THR A 92 -68.44 -20.61 -4.78
CA THR A 92 -67.28 -20.79 -5.65
C THR A 92 -66.49 -21.98 -5.14
N GLN A 93 -66.50 -23.03 -5.94
CA GLN A 93 -65.88 -24.32 -5.70
C GLN A 93 -64.35 -24.16 -5.76
N ALA A 94 -63.71 -23.97 -4.61
CA ALA A 94 -62.26 -24.05 -4.50
C ALA A 94 -61.83 -25.52 -4.62
N ARG A 95 -61.20 -25.86 -5.75
CA ARG A 95 -60.52 -27.13 -5.97
C ARG A 95 -59.32 -27.19 -5.01
N ALA A 96 -59.53 -27.73 -3.82
CA ALA A 96 -58.45 -27.99 -2.86
C ALA A 96 -57.49 -29.02 -3.47
N VAL A 97 -56.30 -28.56 -3.86
CA VAL A 97 -55.14 -29.44 -4.04
C VAL A 97 -54.72 -29.88 -2.65
N VAL A 98 -55.10 -31.10 -2.28
CA VAL A 98 -54.64 -31.72 -1.03
C VAL A 98 -53.18 -32.13 -1.24
N VAL A 99 -52.25 -31.28 -0.81
CA VAL A 99 -50.85 -31.68 -0.59
C VAL A 99 -50.86 -32.56 0.66
N ARG A 100 -50.38 -33.79 0.53
CA ARG A 100 -50.26 -34.71 1.67
C ARG A 100 -49.17 -34.19 2.60
N SER A 101 -49.45 -34.23 3.90
CA SER A 101 -48.58 -33.74 5.00
C SER A 101 -47.22 -34.44 5.11
N ASP A 102 -46.96 -35.49 4.32
CA ASP A 102 -45.81 -36.39 4.51
C ASP A 102 -44.74 -36.26 3.42
N ASP A 103 -44.90 -35.38 2.42
CA ASP A 103 -43.86 -35.07 1.44
C ASP A 103 -42.90 -34.02 2.03
N SER A 104 -42.16 -34.41 3.07
CA SER A 104 -40.94 -33.69 3.44
C SER A 104 -39.96 -33.89 2.28
N ASP A 105 -39.86 -32.90 1.40
CA ASP A 105 -38.98 -32.95 0.24
C ASP A 105 -37.57 -33.40 0.72
N PRO A 106 -37.09 -34.58 0.30
CA PRO A 106 -35.86 -35.19 0.84
C PRO A 106 -34.62 -34.32 0.60
N LEU A 107 -34.74 -33.29 -0.23
CA LEU A 107 -33.72 -32.30 -0.51
C LEU A 107 -33.60 -31.22 0.57
N VAL A 108 -34.64 -30.95 1.38
CA VAL A 108 -34.61 -29.93 2.43
C VAL A 108 -33.43 -30.09 3.40
N PRO A 109 -33.19 -31.26 4.02
CA PRO A 109 -32.04 -31.43 4.92
C PRO A 109 -30.69 -31.27 4.23
N VAL A 110 -30.60 -31.66 2.95
CA VAL A 110 -29.40 -31.50 2.12
C VAL A 110 -29.15 -30.01 1.87
N VAL A 111 -30.19 -29.24 1.49
CA VAL A 111 -30.11 -27.80 1.26
C VAL A 111 -29.73 -27.05 2.54
N THR A 112 -30.29 -27.43 3.70
CA THR A 112 -29.91 -26.83 4.99
C THR A 112 -28.44 -27.07 5.31
N GLN A 113 -27.95 -28.30 5.13
CA GLN A 113 -26.55 -28.64 5.37
C GLN A 113 -25.59 -27.91 4.42
N LEU A 114 -25.97 -27.76 3.14
CA LEU A 114 -25.18 -26.96 2.20
C LEU A 114 -25.17 -25.48 2.58
N THR A 115 -26.30 -24.94 3.05
CA THR A 115 -26.40 -23.54 3.47
C THR A 115 -25.51 -23.25 4.67
N GLU A 116 -25.45 -24.15 5.66
CA GLU A 116 -24.52 -24.05 6.79
C GLU A 116 -23.06 -24.04 6.34
N ARG A 117 -22.68 -24.99 5.47
CA ARG A 117 -21.31 -25.06 4.93
C ARG A 117 -20.94 -23.80 4.14
N VAL A 118 -21.86 -23.24 3.36
CA VAL A 118 -21.63 -21.99 2.63
C VAL A 118 -21.42 -20.82 3.59
N ASN A 119 -22.20 -20.74 4.67
CA ASN A 119 -22.04 -19.69 5.68
C ASN A 119 -20.70 -19.80 6.42
N GLU A 120 -20.28 -21.02 6.77
CA GLU A 120 -18.97 -21.27 7.39
C GLU A 120 -17.81 -20.86 6.46
N VAL A 121 -17.87 -21.26 5.18
CA VAL A 121 -16.86 -20.89 4.18
C VAL A 121 -16.83 -19.37 3.97
N SER A 122 -17.99 -18.72 3.92
CA SER A 122 -18.10 -17.28 3.76
C SER A 122 -17.50 -16.52 4.95
N ALA A 123 -17.75 -16.99 6.18
CA ALA A 123 -17.15 -16.44 7.40
C ALA A 123 -15.63 -16.64 7.42
N GLY A 124 -15.14 -17.81 7.04
CA GLY A 124 -13.70 -18.09 6.91
C GLY A 124 -13.01 -17.20 5.88
N LEU A 125 -13.66 -16.96 4.72
CA LEU A 125 -13.15 -16.07 3.68
C LEU A 125 -13.11 -14.61 4.15
N GLN A 126 -14.09 -14.16 4.92
CA GLN A 126 -14.08 -12.82 5.50
C GLN A 126 -12.98 -12.64 6.55
N ALA A 127 -12.78 -13.63 7.42
CA ALA A 127 -11.69 -13.62 8.39
C ALA A 127 -10.32 -13.56 7.68
N LEU A 128 -10.12 -14.41 6.67
CA LEU A 128 -8.89 -14.42 5.88
C LEU A 128 -8.69 -13.12 5.09
N LYS A 129 -9.76 -12.54 4.55
CA LYS A 129 -9.72 -11.25 3.87
C LYS A 129 -9.26 -10.16 4.84
N ASN A 130 -9.85 -10.09 6.03
CA ASN A 130 -9.50 -9.10 7.04
C ASN A 130 -8.05 -9.24 7.50
N GLU A 131 -7.60 -10.46 7.78
CA GLU A 131 -6.19 -10.77 8.09
C GLU A 131 -5.27 -10.34 6.95
N MET A 132 -5.64 -10.60 5.68
CA MET A 132 -4.84 -10.19 4.53
C MET A 132 -4.77 -8.66 4.34
N THR A 133 -5.85 -7.93 4.61
CA THR A 133 -5.84 -6.45 4.60
C THR A 133 -4.95 -5.86 5.69
N GLU A 134 -4.89 -6.46 6.89
CA GLU A 134 -3.97 -6.01 7.94
C GLU A 134 -2.52 -6.50 7.71
N ALA A 135 -2.34 -7.66 7.07
CA ALA A 135 -1.02 -8.19 6.71
C ALA A 135 -0.37 -7.42 5.55
N SER A 136 -1.17 -6.77 4.70
CA SER A 136 -0.68 -6.02 3.53
C SER A 136 -0.39 -4.56 3.87
N THR A 137 0.46 -4.31 4.85
CA THR A 137 0.85 -2.95 5.26
C THR A 137 2.33 -2.71 5.04
N SER A 138 2.70 -1.45 4.85
CA SER A 138 4.09 -1.02 4.72
C SER A 138 4.35 0.21 5.56
N VAL A 139 5.60 0.38 5.95
CA VAL A 139 6.05 1.52 6.76
C VAL A 139 7.02 2.36 5.95
N PHE A 140 6.84 3.67 6.00
CA PHE A 140 7.78 4.62 5.43
C PHE A 140 7.98 5.79 6.40
N VAL A 141 9.09 6.52 6.22
CA VAL A 141 9.34 7.76 6.94
C VAL A 141 9.03 8.93 6.02
N ARG A 142 8.22 9.87 6.52
CA ARG A 142 7.99 11.17 5.92
C ARG A 142 8.93 12.18 6.57
N TRP A 143 10.04 12.42 5.90
CA TRP A 143 11.06 13.37 6.36
C TRP A 143 10.59 14.80 6.08
N GLY A 144 10.81 15.74 7.00
CA GLY A 144 10.36 17.14 6.85
C GLY A 144 8.86 17.35 7.10
N SER A 145 8.23 16.48 7.88
CA SER A 145 6.84 16.62 8.33
C SER A 145 6.62 15.86 9.64
N SER A 146 5.92 16.45 10.59
CA SER A 146 5.54 15.79 11.86
C SER A 146 4.26 14.94 11.75
N THR A 147 3.59 14.99 10.60
CA THR A 147 2.30 14.32 10.35
C THR A 147 2.35 13.41 9.12
N CYS A 148 1.53 12.36 9.11
CA CYS A 148 1.31 11.51 7.93
C CYS A 148 0.26 12.13 6.98
N THR A 149 0.11 11.54 5.80
CA THR A 149 -0.94 11.91 4.84
C THR A 149 -2.24 11.19 5.12
N ASP A 150 -3.34 11.66 4.55
CA ASP A 150 -4.67 11.06 4.76
C ASP A 150 -4.76 9.58 4.31
N SER A 151 -3.84 9.12 3.46
CA SER A 151 -3.70 7.73 3.02
C SER A 151 -2.92 6.81 3.96
N SER A 152 -2.35 7.35 5.05
CA SER A 152 -1.50 6.61 5.98
C SER A 152 -1.75 7.00 7.43
N VAL A 153 -1.43 6.11 8.36
CA VAL A 153 -1.64 6.32 9.80
C VAL A 153 -0.31 6.60 10.49
N LEU A 154 -0.29 7.60 11.37
CA LEU A 154 0.89 7.94 12.18
C LEU A 154 1.22 6.81 13.15
N VAL A 155 2.46 6.33 13.11
CA VAL A 155 3.03 5.43 14.11
C VAL A 155 3.65 6.25 15.23
N TYR A 156 4.58 7.15 14.89
CA TYR A 156 5.13 8.16 15.79
C TYR A 156 5.75 9.31 14.99
N SER A 157 5.96 10.45 15.65
CA SER A 157 6.68 11.61 15.11
C SER A 157 7.93 11.91 15.94
N GLY A 158 8.85 12.66 15.36
CA GLY A 158 10.15 12.92 15.95
C GLY A 158 10.93 14.01 15.24
N GLU A 159 12.20 14.10 15.60
CA GLU A 159 13.20 14.89 14.88
C GLU A 159 14.11 13.99 14.04
N VAL A 160 14.65 14.53 12.95
CA VAL A 160 15.64 13.82 12.17
C VAL A 160 16.96 13.83 12.95
N GLY A 161 17.69 12.71 12.90
CA GLY A 161 19.01 12.60 13.49
C GLY A 161 19.89 11.56 12.80
N GLY A 162 21.10 11.41 13.30
CA GLY A 162 22.07 10.45 12.79
C GLY A 162 23.47 10.72 13.31
N SER A 163 24.49 10.27 12.58
CA SER A 163 25.88 10.53 12.94
C SER A 163 26.36 11.92 12.50
N HIS A 164 27.35 12.47 13.21
CA HIS A 164 28.00 13.72 12.83
C HIS A 164 28.64 13.63 11.44
N PHE A 165 28.50 14.69 10.65
CA PHE A 165 28.91 14.72 9.24
C PHE A 165 30.43 14.58 9.00
N THR A 166 31.28 14.85 9.99
CA THR A 166 32.75 14.70 9.84
C THR A 166 33.32 13.39 10.37
N SER A 167 32.50 12.51 10.95
CA SER A 167 32.97 11.28 11.62
C SER A 167 33.19 10.14 10.61
N PRO A 168 34.42 9.65 10.39
CA PRO A 168 34.70 8.62 9.36
C PRO A 168 34.06 7.25 9.64
N GLY A 169 33.81 6.92 10.92
CA GLY A 169 33.13 5.68 11.34
C GLY A 169 31.61 5.83 11.49
N ALA A 170 31.04 6.93 11.00
CA ALA A 170 29.63 7.26 11.10
C ALA A 170 28.71 6.28 10.36
N ALA A 171 27.48 6.13 10.87
CA ALA A 171 26.41 5.49 10.14
C ALA A 171 25.89 6.40 9.01
N ALA A 172 25.56 5.81 7.86
CA ALA A 172 25.10 6.55 6.69
C ALA A 172 23.62 6.98 6.80
N ASN A 173 22.80 6.18 7.46
CA ASN A 173 21.36 6.39 7.51
C ASN A 173 20.95 7.60 8.35
N TYR A 174 19.74 8.09 8.07
CA TYR A 174 19.02 9.01 8.95
C TYR A 174 18.12 8.20 9.87
N LEU A 175 17.81 8.78 11.03
CA LEU A 175 16.90 8.24 12.02
C LEU A 175 15.77 9.23 12.26
N CYS A 176 14.57 8.71 12.50
CA CYS A 176 13.48 9.50 13.06
C CYS A 176 13.47 9.29 14.58
N LEU A 177 13.97 10.27 15.33
CA LEU A 177 14.18 10.17 16.77
C LEU A 177 12.93 10.66 17.51
N PRO A 178 12.28 9.82 18.34
CA PRO A 178 11.12 10.25 19.10
C PRO A 178 11.51 11.31 20.14
N LEU A 179 10.69 12.35 20.28
CA LEU A 179 10.88 13.42 21.28
C LEU A 179 10.13 13.17 22.59
N SER A 180 9.42 12.04 22.71
CA SER A 180 8.69 11.63 23.91
C SER A 180 8.89 10.15 24.20
N ASN A 181 8.72 9.75 25.46
CA ASN A 181 8.92 8.37 25.94
C ASN A 181 10.34 7.82 25.66
N VAL A 182 11.35 8.67 25.74
CA VAL A 182 12.76 8.29 25.51
C VAL A 182 13.33 7.61 26.75
N THR A 183 13.96 6.44 26.56
CA THR A 183 14.71 5.74 27.62
C THR A 183 16.20 5.76 27.30
N LEU A 184 16.99 6.39 28.18
CA LEU A 184 18.45 6.44 28.07
C LEU A 184 19.09 5.84 29.32
N VAL A 185 20.30 5.32 29.16
CA VAL A 185 21.10 4.75 30.25
C VAL A 185 22.50 5.35 30.22
N ASP A 186 23.13 5.43 31.38
CA ASP A 186 24.48 5.99 31.50
C ASP A 186 25.49 5.18 30.69
N ILE A 187 26.40 5.90 30.02
CA ILE A 187 27.48 5.29 29.30
C ILE A 187 28.59 4.82 30.25
N THR A 188 29.00 3.56 30.11
CA THR A 188 30.03 2.93 30.97
C THR A 188 31.24 2.43 30.18
N VAL A 189 31.34 2.78 28.89
CA VAL A 189 32.39 2.36 27.96
C VAL A 189 33.14 3.56 27.40
N ASN A 190 34.42 3.36 27.05
CA ASN A 190 35.31 4.45 26.60
C ASN A 190 35.29 4.70 25.09
N ASN A 191 34.74 3.77 24.30
CA ASN A 191 34.60 3.90 22.84
C ASN A 191 33.14 3.70 22.48
N TYR A 192 32.52 4.69 21.85
CA TYR A 192 31.10 4.68 21.55
C TYR A 192 30.78 5.40 20.24
N ALA A 193 29.68 4.98 19.63
CA ALA A 193 29.06 5.71 18.54
C ALA A 193 28.32 6.93 19.08
N GLN A 194 28.26 7.99 18.29
CA GLN A 194 27.60 9.23 18.67
C GLN A 194 26.34 9.43 17.83
N LEU A 195 25.28 9.92 18.47
CA LEU A 195 23.99 10.26 17.87
C LEU A 195 23.78 11.77 18.01
N TYR A 196 23.43 12.42 16.90
CA TYR A 196 23.21 13.86 16.78
C TYR A 196 21.82 14.12 16.19
N GLY A 197 21.30 15.31 16.48
CA GLY A 197 20.20 15.88 15.70
C GLY A 197 20.61 16.15 14.26
N GLY A 198 19.62 16.23 13.39
CA GLY A 198 19.78 16.64 12.00
C GLY A 198 19.59 18.13 11.86
N GLU A 199 20.14 18.70 10.79
CA GLU A 199 20.05 20.14 10.52
C GLU A 199 20.00 20.38 9.01
N TYR A 200 19.17 21.33 8.59
CA TYR A 200 19.10 21.77 7.21
C TYR A 200 20.26 22.73 6.86
N GLU A 201 20.93 22.40 5.77
CA GLU A 201 21.97 23.22 5.13
C GLU A 201 21.49 23.60 3.72
N SER A 202 20.32 24.24 3.68
CA SER A 202 19.53 24.46 2.46
C SER A 202 19.84 25.77 1.73
N GLN A 203 20.49 26.73 2.39
CA GLN A 203 20.71 28.11 1.93
C GLN A 203 19.40 28.85 1.57
N ASP A 204 18.33 28.55 2.28
CA ASP A 204 17.04 29.24 2.17
C ASP A 204 16.41 29.47 3.57
N ALA A 205 15.09 29.66 3.64
CA ALA A 205 14.39 29.93 4.91
C ALA A 205 14.49 28.80 5.95
N HIS A 206 14.94 27.61 5.51
CA HIS A 206 15.11 26.43 6.36
C HIS A 206 16.52 26.26 6.92
N GLN A 207 17.49 27.09 6.49
CA GLN A 207 18.88 27.02 6.90
C GLN A 207 19.05 27.03 8.43
N GLU A 208 19.94 26.17 8.94
CA GLU A 208 20.30 26.05 10.37
C GLU A 208 19.14 25.67 11.29
N LYS A 209 18.16 24.93 10.76
CA LYS A 209 17.00 24.48 11.55
C LYS A 209 16.86 22.98 11.51
N ASP A 210 16.23 22.44 12.54
CA ASP A 210 16.16 21.00 12.77
C ASP A 210 14.97 20.37 12.04
N PRO A 211 15.17 19.49 11.04
CA PRO A 211 14.10 18.75 10.37
C PRO A 211 13.30 17.88 11.34
N VAL A 212 11.97 17.87 11.20
CA VAL A 212 11.11 16.88 11.85
C VAL A 212 10.81 15.69 10.94
N CYS A 213 10.24 14.64 11.50
CA CYS A 213 9.87 13.43 10.75
C CYS A 213 8.63 12.75 11.35
N ALA A 214 7.98 11.96 10.51
CA ALA A 214 6.88 11.09 10.90
C ALA A 214 7.08 9.69 10.32
N VAL A 215 6.93 8.66 11.14
CA VAL A 215 6.88 7.26 10.69
C VAL A 215 5.42 6.90 10.45
N CYS A 216 5.11 6.51 9.21
CA CYS A 216 3.76 6.31 8.72
C CYS A 216 3.55 4.85 8.30
N ARG A 217 2.39 4.29 8.67
CA ARG A 217 1.92 2.98 8.21
C ARG A 217 0.88 3.18 7.11
N SER A 218 1.17 2.68 5.92
CA SER A 218 0.22 2.63 4.80
C SER A 218 -0.61 1.35 4.88
N SER A 219 -1.87 1.39 4.44
CA SER A 219 -2.73 0.19 4.26
C SER A 219 -2.37 -0.62 3.01
N ARG A 220 -1.23 -0.30 2.39
CA ARG A 220 -0.70 -0.87 1.15
C ARG A 220 0.57 -1.64 1.46
N ALA A 221 0.75 -2.79 0.80
CA ALA A 221 1.78 -3.76 1.13
C ALA A 221 3.20 -3.27 0.85
N THR A 222 3.36 -2.29 -0.05
CA THR A 222 4.66 -1.81 -0.47
C THR A 222 4.70 -0.29 -0.56
N ASN A 223 5.89 0.27 -0.37
CA ASN A 223 6.19 1.66 -0.68
C ASN A 223 7.56 1.79 -1.34
N VAL A 224 7.75 2.90 -2.06
CA VAL A 224 8.98 3.18 -2.79
C VAL A 224 9.24 4.69 -2.85
N MET A 225 10.50 5.08 -2.68
CA MET A 225 10.98 6.42 -3.00
C MET A 225 11.53 6.43 -4.43
N ILE A 226 11.08 7.39 -5.24
CA ILE A 226 11.51 7.56 -6.62
C ILE A 226 12.15 8.95 -6.75
N PRO A 227 13.44 9.05 -7.09
CA PRO A 227 14.11 10.33 -7.31
C PRO A 227 13.76 10.94 -8.68
N ALA A 228 14.00 12.25 -8.82
CA ALA A 228 13.87 13.03 -10.05
C ALA A 228 12.44 13.12 -10.64
N THR A 229 11.41 12.85 -9.84
CA THR A 229 10.00 13.04 -10.19
C THR A 229 9.21 13.42 -8.95
N THR A 230 8.09 14.11 -9.12
CA THR A 230 7.08 14.38 -8.07
C THR A 230 5.79 13.59 -8.29
N VAL A 231 5.78 12.71 -9.29
CA VAL A 231 4.59 11.98 -9.74
C VAL A 231 4.83 10.49 -9.61
N CYS A 232 3.89 9.80 -8.96
CA CYS A 232 3.92 8.34 -8.85
C CYS A 232 3.58 7.66 -10.18
N PRO A 233 4.10 6.45 -10.44
CA PRO A 233 3.70 5.66 -11.60
C PRO A 233 2.19 5.33 -11.58
N GLY A 234 1.62 5.03 -12.74
CA GLY A 234 0.21 4.66 -12.85
C GLY A 234 -0.18 3.52 -11.90
N GLY A 235 -1.29 3.70 -11.16
CA GLY A 235 -1.78 2.73 -10.19
C GLY A 235 -1.05 2.69 -8.85
N TRP A 236 -0.10 3.61 -8.60
CA TRP A 236 0.49 3.85 -7.28
C TRP A 236 -0.18 5.05 -6.62
N THR A 237 -0.24 5.03 -5.28
CA THR A 237 -0.75 6.17 -4.50
C THR A 237 0.40 7.07 -4.09
N LEU A 238 0.21 8.39 -4.27
CA LEU A 238 1.10 9.41 -3.75
C LEU A 238 0.98 9.49 -2.23
N GLU A 239 2.07 9.20 -1.52
CA GLU A 239 2.16 9.52 -0.09
C GLU A 239 2.67 10.95 0.07
N TYR A 240 3.83 11.31 -0.47
CA TYR A 240 4.30 12.71 -0.49
C TYR A 240 5.36 12.95 -1.56
N SER A 241 5.68 14.22 -1.81
CA SER A 241 6.75 14.61 -2.73
C SER A 241 7.53 15.81 -2.19
N GLY A 242 8.73 16.01 -2.73
CA GLY A 242 9.57 17.14 -2.37
C GLY A 242 10.96 17.04 -2.96
N TRP A 243 11.98 17.15 -2.11
CA TRP A 243 13.37 17.32 -2.51
C TRP A 243 14.23 16.12 -2.12
N LEU A 244 15.05 15.64 -3.05
CA LEU A 244 16.05 14.64 -2.76
C LEU A 244 17.22 15.30 -2.02
N MET A 245 17.46 14.89 -0.79
CA MET A 245 18.48 15.50 0.08
C MET A 245 19.44 14.46 0.64
N THR A 246 20.68 14.89 0.89
CA THR A 246 21.75 14.06 1.45
C THR A 246 22.86 14.93 2.07
N GLY A 247 23.97 14.35 2.51
CA GLY A 247 25.13 15.09 3.01
C GLY A 247 25.98 15.70 1.89
N ALA A 248 26.80 16.70 2.21
CA ALA A 248 27.69 17.31 1.23
C ALA A 248 28.84 16.37 0.81
N PRO A 249 29.32 16.44 -0.44
CA PRO A 249 30.40 15.58 -0.92
C PRO A 249 31.76 15.80 -0.24
N THR A 250 31.93 16.90 0.49
CA THR A 250 33.14 17.21 1.27
C THR A 250 33.12 16.61 2.68
N HIS A 251 32.03 15.96 3.08
CA HIS A 251 31.86 15.37 4.40
C HIS A 251 32.56 14.01 4.51
N SER A 252 33.20 13.75 5.65
CA SER A 252 33.86 12.47 5.90
C SER A 252 32.87 11.34 6.18
N ALA A 253 31.71 11.66 6.76
CA ALA A 253 30.64 10.72 7.01
C ALA A 253 29.76 10.56 5.76
N ALA A 254 29.42 9.32 5.42
CA ALA A 254 28.44 9.05 4.38
C ALA A 254 27.03 9.47 4.82
N SER A 255 26.18 9.75 3.83
CA SER A 255 24.75 9.98 4.03
C SER A 255 23.95 9.26 2.95
N GLU A 256 22.81 8.69 3.33
CA GLU A 256 21.85 8.17 2.37
C GLU A 256 21.16 9.29 1.60
N PHE A 257 20.51 8.96 0.48
CA PHE A 257 19.55 9.87 -0.14
C PHE A 257 18.18 9.66 0.49
N ILE A 258 17.57 10.72 0.98
CA ILE A 258 16.19 10.70 1.47
C ILE A 258 15.31 11.64 0.65
N CYS A 259 14.02 11.32 0.59
CA CYS A 259 13.03 12.25 0.08
C CYS A 259 12.51 13.13 1.21
N LEU A 260 12.81 14.41 1.16
CA LEU A 260 12.30 15.38 2.12
C LEU A 260 10.99 15.99 1.59
N ASP A 261 9.96 16.06 2.42
CA ASP A 261 8.70 16.69 2.07
C ASP A 261 8.93 18.15 1.65
N SER A 262 8.22 18.57 0.60
CA SER A 262 8.24 19.95 0.10
C SER A 262 7.96 21.03 1.15
N LYS A 263 7.25 20.69 2.24
CA LYS A 263 7.00 21.60 3.37
C LYS A 263 8.24 21.90 4.20
N MET A 264 9.22 20.99 4.21
CA MET A 264 10.46 21.07 4.99
C MET A 264 10.19 21.54 6.43
N GLU A 265 9.23 20.91 7.11
CA GLU A 265 8.86 21.27 8.48
C GLU A 265 10.07 21.13 9.42
N GLU A 266 10.10 22.00 10.43
CA GLU A 266 11.20 22.20 11.36
C GLU A 266 10.70 22.12 12.80
N ARG A 267 11.59 21.76 13.74
CA ARG A 267 11.32 21.87 15.16
C ARG A 267 11.26 23.35 15.55
N THR A 268 10.20 23.78 16.23
CA THR A 268 10.08 25.17 16.70
C THR A 268 11.21 25.54 17.66
N GLY A 269 11.82 26.71 17.47
CA GLY A 269 12.93 27.18 18.32
C GLY A 269 14.23 26.43 18.07
N SER A 270 14.51 26.07 16.82
CA SER A 270 15.73 25.36 16.39
C SER A 270 16.68 26.23 15.57
N GLU A 271 16.48 27.55 15.54
CA GLU A 271 17.23 28.50 14.72
C GLU A 271 18.65 28.74 15.27
N GLU A 272 19.48 27.70 15.26
CA GLU A 272 20.85 27.71 15.76
C GLU A 272 21.72 26.75 14.96
N ASN A 273 22.91 27.21 14.57
CA ASN A 273 23.92 26.43 13.87
C ASN A 273 24.64 25.46 14.82
N ASN A 274 23.99 24.36 15.16
CA ASN A 274 24.51 23.37 16.11
C ASN A 274 25.39 22.32 15.44
N ASN A 275 25.19 22.10 14.14
CA ASN A 275 25.76 21.05 13.32
C ASN A 275 25.51 19.62 13.87
N GLY A 276 25.19 18.71 12.96
CA GLY A 276 24.98 17.31 13.33
C GLY A 276 24.95 16.40 12.11
N LYS A 277 23.80 15.74 11.90
CA LYS A 277 23.52 14.99 10.67
C LYS A 277 22.92 15.95 9.63
N LEU A 278 23.78 16.50 8.77
CA LEU A 278 23.39 17.61 7.89
C LEU A 278 22.66 17.16 6.62
N LEU A 279 21.70 17.97 6.17
CA LEU A 279 20.87 17.77 4.98
C LEU A 279 21.04 18.91 3.98
N TYR A 280 21.58 18.58 2.81
CA TYR A 280 21.80 19.47 1.67
C TYR A 280 20.90 19.07 0.50
N TYR A 281 20.52 20.05 -0.32
CA TYR A 281 19.91 19.76 -1.61
C TYR A 281 20.84 18.96 -2.51
N THR A 282 20.30 17.94 -3.18
CA THR A 282 21.04 17.22 -4.22
C THR A 282 20.98 18.00 -5.53
N ALA A 283 22.13 18.25 -6.14
CA ALA A 283 22.24 18.85 -7.47
C ALA A 283 22.69 17.81 -8.51
N THR A 284 22.09 17.85 -9.69
CA THR A 284 22.51 17.03 -10.84
C THR A 284 23.88 17.46 -11.36
N VAL A 285 24.72 16.48 -11.70
CA VAL A 285 26.00 16.70 -12.38
C VAL A 285 26.01 15.86 -13.66
N CYS A 286 26.03 16.52 -14.82
CA CYS A 286 26.05 15.82 -16.11
C CYS A 286 27.39 15.11 -16.36
N GLY A 287 27.34 14.04 -17.14
CA GLY A 287 28.50 13.19 -17.43
C GLY A 287 28.01 11.77 -17.68
N SER A 288 28.28 10.86 -16.75
CA SER A 288 27.62 9.54 -16.73
C SER A 288 26.10 9.66 -16.46
N LEU A 289 25.66 10.76 -15.82
CA LEU A 289 24.25 11.13 -15.80
C LEU A 289 23.86 11.71 -17.16
N ALA A 290 22.90 11.06 -17.83
CA ALA A 290 22.42 11.46 -19.15
C ALA A 290 21.74 12.83 -19.12
N CYS A 291 22.26 13.76 -19.92
CA CYS A 291 21.70 15.10 -20.07
C CYS A 291 21.51 15.40 -21.56
N PRO A 292 20.30 15.26 -22.14
CA PRO A 292 18.97 15.01 -21.53
C PRO A 292 18.69 13.55 -21.09
N PRO A 293 17.64 13.28 -20.26
CA PRO A 293 16.58 14.19 -19.82
C PRO A 293 16.94 15.04 -18.60
N TYR A 294 18.05 14.76 -17.91
CA TYR A 294 18.52 15.61 -16.82
C TYR A 294 19.13 16.91 -17.37
N VAL A 295 19.24 17.91 -16.50
CA VAL A 295 19.87 19.20 -16.80
C VAL A 295 20.91 19.46 -15.72
N ASN A 296 22.10 19.93 -16.09
CA ASN A 296 23.19 20.17 -15.14
C ASN A 296 22.80 21.22 -14.09
N GLY A 297 23.23 21.01 -12.84
CA GLY A 297 23.10 21.99 -11.76
C GLY A 297 21.65 22.28 -11.35
N LYS A 298 20.75 21.29 -11.46
CA LYS A 298 19.37 21.39 -11.01
C LYS A 298 19.16 20.63 -9.71
N ARG A 299 18.37 21.21 -8.80
CA ARG A 299 17.90 20.52 -7.59
C ARG A 299 17.06 19.31 -7.99
N VAL A 300 17.29 18.19 -7.35
CA VAL A 300 16.59 16.94 -7.63
C VAL A 300 15.34 16.84 -6.75
N THR A 301 14.19 16.60 -7.36
CA THR A 301 12.94 16.31 -6.64
C THR A 301 12.83 14.83 -6.31
N CYS A 302 11.82 14.45 -5.53
CA CYS A 302 11.52 13.06 -5.22
C CYS A 302 10.04 12.89 -4.90
N VAL A 303 9.60 11.64 -4.92
CA VAL A 303 8.26 11.22 -4.52
C VAL A 303 8.33 9.92 -3.73
N VAL A 304 7.48 9.77 -2.74
CA VAL A 304 7.23 8.49 -2.06
C VAL A 304 5.83 8.02 -2.41
N CYS A 305 5.76 6.78 -2.88
CA CYS A 305 4.55 6.16 -3.39
C CYS A 305 4.28 4.83 -2.68
N SER A 306 3.01 4.42 -2.59
CA SER A 306 2.59 3.14 -2.01
C SER A 306 1.68 2.34 -2.94
N LYS A 307 1.69 1.01 -2.79
CA LYS A 307 0.86 0.06 -3.55
C LYS A 307 0.50 -1.19 -2.76
#